data_AF-A0A7L8RZ00-F1
#
_entry.id   AF-A0A7L8RZ00-F1
#
_cell.length_a   1.000
_cell.length_b   1.000
_cell.length_c   1.000
_cell.angle_alpha   90.00
_cell.angle_beta   90.00
_cell.angle_gamma   90.00
#
_symmetry.space_group_name_H-M   'P 1'
#
loop_
_entity.id
_entity.type
_entity.pdbx_description
1 polymer ?
#
loop_
_entity_poly.entity_id
_entity_poly.type
_entity_poly.pdbx_seq_one_letter_code
_entity_poly.pdbx_strand_id
1 'polypeptide(L)'
;MFKKTAAAVAIASTVAVFAAESHAAAFSAWEVARVPWGDTLNIRKFPSNGSQKQAAYPNGKVLQMTGRCTGGVDLRDISRLPVWKQEQRVRYSWCQVWHDPAQNGNYVTGWVYGRYITPY
;
A
#
# COMPACT_ATOMS: atom_id res chain seq x y z
N MET A 1 29.41 -67.82 -11.82
CA MET A 1 29.12 -66.65 -12.68
C MET A 1 27.86 -65.97 -12.13
N PHE A 2 28.02 -64.99 -11.22
CA PHE A 2 26.91 -64.31 -10.54
C PHE A 2 26.40 -63.15 -11.39
N LYS A 3 25.10 -63.15 -11.70
CA LYS A 3 24.42 -62.11 -12.47
C LYS A 3 24.29 -60.85 -11.61
N LYS A 4 24.84 -59.72 -12.09
CA LYS A 4 24.64 -58.40 -11.49
C LYS A 4 23.26 -57.88 -11.91
N THR A 5 22.29 -57.85 -11.00
CA THR A 5 21.02 -57.17 -11.20
C THR A 5 21.19 -55.69 -10.91
N ALA A 6 21.13 -54.86 -11.95
CA ALA A 6 21.06 -53.41 -11.83
C ALA A 6 19.65 -53.01 -11.36
N ALA A 7 19.56 -52.28 -10.24
CA ALA A 7 18.33 -51.63 -9.81
C ALA A 7 18.31 -50.21 -10.36
N ALA A 8 17.36 -49.90 -11.26
CA ALA A 8 17.12 -48.56 -11.74
C ALA A 8 16.30 -47.77 -10.70
N VAL A 9 16.82 -46.63 -10.24
CA VAL A 9 16.11 -45.71 -9.36
C VAL A 9 15.35 -44.70 -10.24
N ALA A 10 14.03 -44.79 -10.26
CA ALA A 10 13.16 -43.79 -10.88
C ALA A 10 12.92 -42.65 -9.88
N ILE A 11 13.49 -41.47 -10.14
CA ILE A 11 13.22 -40.25 -9.36
C ILE A 11 11.96 -39.62 -9.94
N ALA A 12 10.82 -39.78 -9.25
CA ALA A 12 9.61 -39.06 -9.57
C ALA A 12 9.71 -37.61 -9.06
N SER A 13 9.90 -36.65 -9.97
CA SER A 13 9.89 -35.23 -9.65
C SER A 13 8.45 -34.72 -9.57
N THR A 14 7.89 -34.65 -8.37
CA THR A 14 6.65 -33.91 -8.12
C THR A 14 6.95 -32.40 -8.15
N VAL A 15 6.65 -31.76 -9.29
CA VAL A 15 6.60 -30.30 -9.36
C VAL A 15 5.30 -29.85 -8.70
N ALA A 16 5.38 -29.44 -7.43
CA ALA A 16 4.29 -28.74 -6.78
C ALA A 16 4.14 -27.36 -7.43
N VAL A 17 3.12 -27.20 -8.27
CA VAL A 17 2.72 -25.90 -8.81
C VAL A 17 2.13 -25.11 -7.65
N PHE A 18 2.93 -24.25 -7.03
CA PHE A 18 2.42 -23.21 -6.14
C PHE A 18 1.63 -22.23 -7.01
N ALA A 19 0.31 -22.42 -7.08
CA ALA A 19 -0.59 -21.35 -7.48
C ALA A 19 -0.49 -20.28 -6.38
N ALA A 20 0.43 -19.33 -6.56
CA ALA A 20 0.42 -18.11 -5.77
C ALA A 20 -0.88 -17.38 -6.14
N GLU A 21 -1.86 -17.46 -5.23
CA GLU A 21 -3.13 -16.78 -5.37
C GLU A 21 -2.83 -15.28 -5.51
N SER A 22 -3.02 -14.75 -6.72
CA SER A 22 -2.84 -13.33 -7.00
C SER A 22 -4.03 -12.57 -6.40
N HIS A 23 -4.03 -12.40 -5.08
CA HIS A 23 -4.95 -11.46 -4.43
C HIS A 23 -4.55 -10.07 -4.89
N ALA A 24 -5.32 -9.48 -5.81
CA ALA A 24 -5.21 -8.06 -6.09
C ALA A 24 -5.36 -7.33 -4.75
N ALA A 25 -4.31 -6.64 -4.31
CA ALA A 25 -4.35 -5.92 -3.03
C ALA A 25 -5.45 -4.86 -3.12
N ALA A 26 -6.56 -5.07 -2.42
CA ALA A 26 -7.63 -4.09 -2.33
C ALA A 26 -7.09 -2.83 -1.64
N PHE A 27 -6.95 -1.73 -2.38
CA PHE A 27 -6.55 -0.44 -1.84
C PHE A 27 -7.79 0.37 -1.44
N SER A 28 -7.64 1.28 -0.47
CA SER A 28 -8.65 2.29 -0.19
C SER A 28 -8.35 3.54 -1.01
N ALA A 29 -9.27 3.95 -1.89
CA ALA A 29 -9.10 5.16 -2.69
C ALA A 29 -9.36 6.40 -1.82
N TRP A 30 -8.38 7.30 -1.76
CA TRP A 30 -8.47 8.61 -1.13
C TRP A 30 -7.81 9.63 -2.04
N GLU A 31 -8.28 10.86 -2.03
CA GLU A 31 -7.73 11.93 -2.86
C GLU A 31 -6.95 12.95 -2.02
N VAL A 32 -5.86 13.48 -2.57
CA VAL A 32 -5.18 14.66 -2.00
C VAL A 32 -6.12 15.86 -2.05
N ALA A 33 -6.35 16.47 -0.90
CA ALA A 33 -7.25 17.61 -0.75
C ALA A 33 -6.72 18.60 0.28
N ARG A 34 -7.24 19.84 0.22
CA ARG A 34 -6.98 20.91 1.21
C ARG A 34 -5.51 21.33 1.33
N VAL A 35 -4.71 21.06 0.30
CA VAL A 35 -3.37 21.62 0.15
C VAL A 35 -3.50 23.05 -0.42
N PRO A 36 -2.72 24.04 0.04
CA PRO A 36 -2.73 25.39 -0.55
C PRO A 36 -2.46 25.39 -2.06
N TRP A 37 -2.97 26.42 -2.75
CA TRP A 37 -2.73 26.56 -4.19
C TRP A 37 -1.24 26.67 -4.49
N GLY A 38 -0.78 25.92 -5.50
CA GLY A 38 0.64 25.84 -5.88
C GLY A 38 1.50 24.91 -5.00
N ASP A 39 0.93 24.29 -3.97
CA ASP A 39 1.66 23.37 -3.08
C ASP A 39 1.24 21.90 -3.31
N THR A 40 1.95 20.98 -2.65
CA THR A 40 1.78 19.53 -2.78
C THR A 40 1.76 18.83 -1.43
N LEU A 41 1.02 17.72 -1.35
CA LEU A 41 1.10 16.79 -0.23
C LEU A 41 2.32 15.89 -0.39
N ASN A 42 3.25 15.98 0.55
CA ASN A 42 4.44 15.14 0.57
C ASN A 42 4.11 13.73 1.11
N ILE A 43 4.55 12.70 0.41
CA ILE A 43 4.64 11.33 0.92
C ILE A 43 5.98 11.17 1.63
N ARG A 44 5.94 10.66 2.86
CA ARG A 44 7.12 10.54 3.72
C ARG A 44 7.44 9.10 4.08
N LYS A 45 8.73 8.79 4.30
CA LYS A 45 9.20 7.45 4.64
C LYS A 45 8.63 6.93 5.96
N PHE A 46 8.46 7.82 6.95
CA PHE A 46 7.90 7.54 8.28
C PHE A 46 6.80 8.56 8.62
N PRO A 47 5.87 8.23 9.53
CA PRO A 47 4.73 9.08 9.88
C PRO A 47 5.17 10.26 10.79
N SER A 48 5.96 11.17 10.25
CA SER A 48 6.51 12.33 10.97
C SER A 48 6.87 13.47 10.00
N ASN A 49 6.68 14.72 10.44
CA ASN A 49 7.02 15.92 9.67
C ASN A 49 8.51 16.04 9.35
N GLY A 50 9.39 15.47 10.18
CA GLY A 50 10.85 15.47 9.95
C GLY A 50 11.34 14.34 9.04
N SER A 51 10.46 13.42 8.63
CA SER A 51 10.87 12.25 7.84
C SER A 51 11.16 12.62 6.39
N GLN A 52 12.09 11.87 5.78
CA GLN A 52 12.45 11.99 4.36
C GLN A 52 11.21 11.99 3.47
N LYS A 53 11.12 12.98 2.59
CA LYS A 53 10.14 13.05 1.51
C LYS A 53 10.53 12.06 0.41
N GLN A 54 9.58 11.26 -0.06
CA GLN A 54 9.80 10.28 -1.13
C GLN A 54 9.10 10.71 -2.43
N ALA A 55 7.93 11.33 -2.34
CA ALA A 55 7.18 11.88 -3.47
C ALA A 55 6.33 13.06 -3.00
N ALA A 56 5.74 13.79 -3.95
CA ALA A 56 4.81 14.88 -3.65
C ALA A 56 3.71 14.94 -4.71
N TYR A 57 2.46 15.13 -4.27
CA TYR A 57 1.30 15.10 -5.15
C TYR A 57 0.40 16.33 -4.97
N PRO A 58 -0.15 16.91 -6.06
CA PRO A 58 -1.07 18.04 -5.99
C PRO A 58 -2.46 17.61 -5.51
N ASN A 59 -3.32 18.58 -5.18
CA ASN A 59 -4.76 18.34 -5.00
C ASN A 59 -5.35 17.61 -6.21
N GLY A 60 -6.35 16.75 -5.99
CA GLY A 60 -6.99 15.96 -7.05
C GLY A 60 -6.28 14.64 -7.36
N LYS A 61 -5.09 14.39 -6.81
CA LYS A 61 -4.40 13.11 -7.01
C LYS A 61 -5.07 12.03 -6.17
N VAL A 62 -5.62 11.01 -6.83
CA VAL A 62 -6.06 9.77 -6.16
C VAL A 62 -4.84 8.96 -5.70
N LEU A 63 -4.89 8.57 -4.43
CA LEU A 63 -3.90 7.77 -3.71
C LEU A 63 -4.40 6.34 -3.51
N GLN A 64 -3.49 5.39 -3.69
CA GLN A 64 -3.74 3.98 -3.41
C GLN A 64 -3.37 3.69 -1.95
N MET A 65 -4.30 3.90 -1.02
CA MET A 65 -4.01 3.74 0.40
C MET A 65 -3.98 2.26 0.79
N THR A 66 -3.09 1.89 1.70
CA THR A 66 -3.01 0.50 2.20
C THR A 66 -4.17 0.16 3.14
N GLY A 67 -4.87 1.19 3.63
CA GLY A 67 -5.88 1.11 4.68
C GLY A 67 -5.32 1.38 6.08
N ARG A 68 -4.00 1.32 6.29
CA ARG A 68 -3.39 1.55 7.60
C ARG A 68 -3.20 3.04 7.88
N CYS A 69 -3.66 3.50 9.04
CA CYS A 69 -3.25 4.79 9.61
C CYS A 69 -2.69 4.63 11.03
N THR A 70 -1.92 5.61 11.49
CA THR A 70 -1.45 5.65 12.89
C THR A 70 -2.63 5.78 13.85
N GLY A 71 -2.43 5.34 15.09
CA GLY A 71 -3.49 5.34 16.11
C GLY A 71 -4.54 4.23 15.91
N GLY A 72 -4.22 3.20 15.12
CA GLY A 72 -5.08 2.02 14.93
C GLY A 72 -6.28 2.24 14.01
N VAL A 73 -6.33 3.33 13.25
CA VAL A 73 -7.40 3.59 12.29
C VAL A 73 -7.18 2.77 11.02
N ASP A 74 -8.20 2.03 10.60
CA ASP A 74 -8.25 1.37 9.30
C ASP A 74 -9.26 2.08 8.37
N LEU A 75 -8.82 2.47 7.17
CA LEU A 75 -9.66 3.17 6.19
C LEU A 75 -10.82 2.31 5.69
N ARG A 76 -10.65 0.97 5.67
CA ARG A 76 -11.68 0.03 5.24
C ARG A 76 -12.83 -0.02 6.26
N ASP A 77 -12.51 0.06 7.55
CA ASP A 77 -13.50 0.04 8.63
C ASP A 77 -14.37 1.31 8.68
N ILE A 78 -13.79 2.46 8.30
CA ILE A 78 -14.48 3.75 8.31
C ILE A 78 -15.20 4.07 7.00
N SER A 79 -14.99 3.28 5.94
CA SER A 79 -15.52 3.53 4.59
C SER A 79 -17.05 3.68 4.54
N ARG A 80 -17.77 3.02 5.45
CA ARG A 80 -19.24 3.10 5.57
C ARG A 80 -19.75 4.33 6.30
N LEU A 81 -18.88 5.14 6.89
CA LEU A 81 -19.27 6.36 7.61
C LEU A 81 -19.52 7.49 6.61
N PRO A 82 -20.35 8.48 6.97
CA PRO A 82 -20.42 9.75 6.23
C PRO A 82 -19.02 10.36 6.03
N VAL A 83 -18.78 10.97 4.87
CA VAL A 83 -17.47 11.54 4.45
C VAL A 83 -16.82 12.37 5.56
N TRP A 84 -17.56 13.28 6.19
CA TRP A 84 -17.05 14.14 7.25
C TRP A 84 -16.55 13.35 8.48
N LYS A 85 -17.18 12.21 8.82
CA LYS A 85 -16.73 11.35 9.92
C LYS A 85 -15.46 10.60 9.54
N GLN A 86 -15.32 10.19 8.28
CA GLN A 86 -14.09 9.56 7.78
C GLN A 86 -12.92 10.53 7.89
N GLU A 87 -13.09 11.76 7.36
CA GLU A 87 -12.08 12.81 7.45
C GLU A 87 -11.72 13.14 8.89
N GLN A 88 -12.71 13.24 9.78
CA GLN A 88 -12.47 13.50 11.20
C GLN A 88 -11.62 12.39 11.84
N ARG A 89 -11.85 11.13 11.46
CA ARG A 89 -11.15 9.99 12.04
C ARG A 89 -9.67 9.94 11.65
N VAL A 90 -9.31 10.43 10.46
CA VAL A 90 -7.94 10.43 9.96
C VAL A 90 -7.21 11.75 10.18
N ARG A 91 -7.92 12.84 10.52
CA ARG A 91 -7.43 14.23 10.51
C ARG A 91 -6.05 14.44 11.14
N TYR A 92 -5.75 13.75 12.24
CA TYR A 92 -4.49 13.88 12.98
C TYR A 92 -3.59 12.65 12.89
N SER A 93 -3.99 11.66 12.09
CA SER A 93 -3.22 10.45 11.84
C SER A 93 -2.37 10.61 10.59
N TRP A 94 -1.30 9.82 10.51
CA TRP A 94 -0.63 9.55 9.25
C TRP A 94 -1.25 8.31 8.64
N CYS A 95 -1.53 8.34 7.34
CA CYS A 95 -2.10 7.20 6.61
C CYS A 95 -1.12 6.70 5.56
N GLN A 96 -0.99 5.37 5.47
CA GLN A 96 -0.01 4.72 4.65
C GLN A 96 -0.53 4.55 3.22
N VAL A 97 0.33 4.82 2.24
CA VAL A 97 0.03 4.83 0.81
C VAL A 97 1.02 3.96 0.06
N TRP A 98 0.54 3.24 -0.96
CA TRP A 98 1.37 2.64 -2.00
C TRP A 98 1.69 3.70 -3.05
N HIS A 99 2.97 3.90 -3.34
CA HIS A 99 3.40 4.85 -4.38
C HIS A 99 4.71 4.40 -5.03
N ASP A 100 4.96 4.91 -6.23
CA ASP A 100 6.18 4.66 -6.98
C ASP A 100 6.96 5.97 -7.13
N PRO A 101 7.87 6.27 -6.18
CA PRO A 101 8.62 7.51 -6.20
C PRO A 101 9.64 7.59 -7.36
N ALA A 102 10.06 6.45 -7.92
CA ALA A 102 11.03 6.40 -9.00
C ALA A 102 10.38 6.32 -10.40
N GLN A 103 9.05 6.18 -10.46
CA GLN A 103 8.27 6.05 -11.70
C GLN A 103 8.75 4.90 -12.60
N ASN A 104 9.15 3.80 -11.98
CA ASN A 104 9.70 2.63 -12.66
C ASN A 104 8.94 1.32 -12.37
N GLY A 105 7.74 1.42 -11.79
CA GLY A 105 6.88 0.31 -11.39
C GLY A 105 7.22 -0.30 -10.03
N ASN A 106 8.26 0.17 -9.33
CA ASN A 106 8.62 -0.36 -8.02
C ASN A 106 7.87 0.39 -6.91
N TYR A 107 6.69 -0.13 -6.59
CA TYR A 107 5.87 0.42 -5.51
C TYR A 107 6.49 0.18 -4.13
N VAL A 108 6.51 1.24 -3.34
CA VAL A 108 6.89 1.21 -1.93
C VAL A 108 5.78 1.80 -1.08
N THR A 109 5.85 1.61 0.23
CA THR A 109 4.98 2.35 1.15
C THR A 109 5.59 3.69 1.54
N GLY A 110 4.71 4.66 1.79
CA GLY A 110 5.02 5.91 2.47
C GLY A 110 3.82 6.37 3.29
N TRP A 111 3.92 7.56 3.85
CA TRP A 111 2.94 8.12 4.78
C TRP A 111 2.54 9.54 4.36
N VAL A 112 1.23 9.80 4.34
CA VAL A 112 0.65 11.13 4.15
C VAL A 112 -0.07 11.57 5.43
N TYR A 113 -0.12 12.87 5.68
CA TYR A 113 -0.82 13.39 6.86
C TYR A 113 -2.32 13.52 6.56
N GLY A 114 -3.16 12.89 7.38
CA GLY A 114 -4.58 12.67 7.11
C GLY A 114 -5.42 13.95 7.00
N ARG A 115 -4.94 15.08 7.52
CA ARG A 115 -5.54 16.41 7.30
C ARG A 115 -5.66 16.78 5.81
N TYR A 116 -4.82 16.25 4.95
CA TYR A 116 -4.71 16.63 3.54
C TYR A 116 -5.23 15.57 2.56
N ILE A 117 -6.12 14.69 3.04
CA ILE A 117 -6.79 13.71 2.20
C ILE A 117 -8.30 13.72 2.47
N THR A 118 -9.09 13.26 1.49
CA THR A 118 -10.54 13.03 1.57
C THR A 118 -10.90 11.71 0.86
N PRO A 119 -11.98 11.00 1.24
CA PRO A 119 -12.44 9.83 0.48
C PRO A 119 -12.72 10.17 -0.99
N TYR A 120 -12.42 9.24 -1.91
CA TYR A 120 -12.66 9.35 -3.36
C TYR A 120 -13.85 8.48 -3.81
#